data_AF-A0A420S424-F1
#
_entry.id   AF-A0A420S424-F1
#
_cell.length_a   1.000
_cell.length_b   1.000
_cell.length_c   1.000
_cell.angle_alpha   90.00
_cell.angle_beta   90.00
_cell.angle_gamma   90.00
#
_symmetry.space_group_name_H-M   'P 1'
#
loop_
_entity.id
_entity.type
_entity.pdbx_description
1 polymer ?
#
loop_
_entity_poly.entity_id
_entity_poly.type
_entity_poly.pdbx_seq_one_letter_code
_entity_poly.pdbx_strand_id
1 'polypeptide(L)'
;MDVHQSPLPGRRRVFPSVPEPASRVSAAMYAEVRAWLLANDPDAPRLLDWSAATLTAPATPEKLASEVIWVILCAGRSAQAARTIERKVWDAINDGRPVVEAFGYRAKAAAIERAWREREQDFEEMKRAVAVGSAEALVDWCGSIPFIGDDTQFQLAKNLGADLLKPDRWVCRLAGIPDNPRRAVKYRFPVCMALCRPLAEATGDRIAIVDSALWLATSKGVLNVDANAGPVWFDPEKRRKGRSIFDAAPSVRLG
;
A
#
# COMPACT_ATOMS: atom_id res chain seq x y z
N MET A 1 -52.78 25.10 13.07
CA MET A 1 -51.45 25.74 13.21
C MET A 1 -50.43 24.66 12.94
N ASP A 2 -50.09 24.46 11.68
CA ASP A 2 -49.07 23.48 11.28
C ASP A 2 -47.69 24.12 11.42
N VAL A 3 -46.88 23.50 12.26
CA VAL A 3 -45.51 23.91 12.53
C VAL A 3 -44.64 23.29 11.44
N HIS A 4 -44.38 24.04 10.37
CA HIS A 4 -43.33 23.70 9.42
C HIS A 4 -41.97 23.79 10.14
N GLN A 5 -41.43 22.64 10.55
CA GLN A 5 -40.02 22.52 10.89
C GLN A 5 -39.20 22.50 9.59
N SER A 6 -38.58 23.62 9.27
CA SER A 6 -37.53 23.70 8.25
C SER A 6 -36.36 22.79 8.65
N PRO A 7 -35.73 22.05 7.70
CA PRO A 7 -34.54 21.27 8.01
C PRO A 7 -33.38 22.22 8.34
N LEU A 8 -32.71 21.97 9.46
CA LEU A 8 -31.49 22.69 9.85
C LEU A 8 -30.42 22.55 8.72
N PRO A 9 -29.74 23.64 8.35
CA PRO A 9 -28.68 23.57 7.34
C PRO A 9 -27.56 22.65 7.82
N GLY A 10 -27.33 21.57 7.08
CA GLY A 10 -26.28 20.60 7.38
C GLY A 10 -24.92 21.29 7.48
N ARG A 11 -24.26 21.16 8.64
CA ARG A 11 -22.88 21.63 8.84
C ARG A 11 -22.00 21.04 7.73
N ARG A 12 -21.57 21.86 6.77
CA ARG A 12 -20.51 21.48 5.83
C ARG A 12 -19.31 21.06 6.67
N ARG A 13 -18.86 19.82 6.50
CA ARG A 13 -17.60 19.35 7.12
C ARG A 13 -16.48 20.22 6.55
N VAL A 14 -15.98 21.15 7.37
CA VAL A 14 -14.81 21.95 7.04
C VAL A 14 -13.60 21.05 7.24
N PHE A 15 -12.83 20.94 6.17
CA PHE A 15 -11.62 20.16 6.10
C PHE A 15 -10.44 21.14 6.23
N PRO A 16 -9.42 20.85 7.07
CA PRO A 16 -8.24 21.71 7.14
C PRO A 16 -7.55 21.75 5.76
N SER A 17 -6.91 22.88 5.46
CA SER A 17 -6.04 22.97 4.28
C SER A 17 -4.88 21.99 4.43
N VAL A 18 -4.48 21.40 3.31
CA VAL A 18 -3.29 20.55 3.28
C VAL A 18 -2.06 21.47 3.34
N PRO A 19 -1.10 21.22 4.24
CA PRO A 19 0.13 22.02 4.30
C PRO A 19 1.02 21.78 3.07
N GLU A 20 1.93 22.72 2.82
CA GLU A 20 2.94 22.57 1.76
C GLU A 20 3.76 21.28 1.96
N PRO A 21 3.98 20.45 0.94
CA PRO A 21 4.60 19.14 1.12
C PRO A 21 5.99 19.18 1.77
N ALA A 22 6.83 20.15 1.39
CA ALA A 22 8.17 20.32 1.94
C ALA A 22 8.17 20.70 3.44
N SER A 23 7.08 21.28 3.94
CA SER A 23 6.90 21.56 5.38
C SER A 23 6.55 20.30 6.19
N ARG A 24 6.16 19.22 5.50
CA ARG A 24 5.77 17.95 6.12
C ARG A 24 6.93 16.98 6.16
N VAL A 25 7.48 16.66 5.00
CA VAL A 25 8.68 15.83 4.85
C VAL A 25 9.58 16.54 3.85
N SER A 26 10.69 17.08 4.33
CA SER A 26 11.67 17.70 3.45
C SER A 26 12.51 16.63 2.75
N ALA A 27 13.12 16.99 1.61
CA ALA A 27 14.05 16.10 0.92
C ALA A 27 15.23 15.70 1.83
N ALA A 28 15.72 16.61 2.67
CA ALA A 28 16.78 16.34 3.64
C ALA A 28 16.34 15.29 4.69
N MET A 29 15.15 15.45 5.27
CA MET A 29 14.61 14.47 6.23
C MET A 29 14.41 13.11 5.57
N TYR A 30 13.88 13.07 4.34
CA TYR A 30 13.71 11.82 3.60
C TYR A 30 15.05 11.13 3.33
N ALA A 31 16.08 11.86 2.88
CA ALA A 31 17.40 11.32 2.64
C ALA A 31 18.03 10.75 3.93
N GLU A 32 17.87 11.45 5.05
CA GLU A 32 18.34 10.99 6.36
C GLU A 32 17.62 9.71 6.80
N VAL A 33 16.29 9.68 6.72
CA VAL A 33 15.47 8.48 7.03
C VAL A 33 15.89 7.30 6.16
N ARG A 34 16.06 7.51 4.85
CA ARG A 34 16.46 6.48 3.90
C ARG A 34 17.84 5.91 4.23
N ALA A 35 18.82 6.79 4.49
CA ALA A 35 20.17 6.38 4.87
C ALA A 35 20.15 5.57 6.18
N TRP A 36 19.39 6.04 7.17
CA TRP A 36 19.23 5.33 8.44
C TRP A 36 18.60 3.95 8.25
N LEU A 37 17.54 3.84 7.45
CA LEU A 37 16.88 2.56 7.15
C LEU A 37 17.86 1.55 6.56
N LEU A 38 18.63 1.95 5.54
CA LEU A 38 19.61 1.08 4.88
C LEU A 38 20.72 0.62 5.84
N ALA A 39 21.11 1.47 6.80
CA ALA A 39 22.13 1.13 7.78
C ALA A 39 21.62 0.29 8.97
N ASN A 40 20.33 0.39 9.34
CA ASN A 40 19.84 -0.10 10.63
C ASN A 40 18.64 -1.07 10.57
N ASP A 41 17.87 -1.09 9.48
CA ASP A 41 16.74 -2.00 9.33
C ASP A 41 17.05 -3.15 8.36
N PRO A 42 16.98 -4.41 8.80
CA PRO A 42 17.33 -5.56 7.97
C PRO A 42 16.38 -5.76 6.79
N ASP A 43 15.16 -5.21 6.85
CA ASP A 43 14.20 -5.32 5.75
C ASP A 43 14.49 -4.29 4.64
N ALA A 44 15.19 -3.18 4.97
CA ALA A 44 15.28 -2.03 4.08
C ALA A 44 16.00 -2.34 2.76
N PRO A 45 17.20 -2.96 2.72
CA PRO A 45 17.87 -3.23 1.45
C PRO A 45 16.99 -4.06 0.51
N ARG A 46 16.47 -5.19 1.01
CA ARG A 46 15.63 -6.09 0.20
C ARG A 46 14.33 -5.43 -0.26
N LEU A 47 13.70 -4.59 0.57
CA LEU A 47 12.47 -3.90 0.21
C LEU A 47 12.72 -2.81 -0.84
N LEU A 48 13.78 -2.01 -0.68
CA LEU A 48 14.11 -0.94 -1.61
C LEU A 48 14.63 -1.49 -2.94
N ASP A 49 15.44 -2.56 -2.92
CA ASP A 49 15.87 -3.26 -4.14
C ASP A 49 14.68 -3.84 -4.91
N TRP A 50 13.73 -4.46 -4.20
CA TRP A 50 12.48 -4.92 -4.80
C TRP A 50 11.74 -3.76 -5.49
N SER A 51 11.58 -2.64 -4.78
CA SER A 51 10.93 -1.44 -5.32
C SER A 51 11.71 -0.76 -6.44
N ALA A 52 13.03 -0.95 -6.53
CA ALA A 52 13.87 -0.37 -7.56
C ALA A 52 13.89 -1.21 -8.84
N ALA A 53 14.03 -2.53 -8.71
CA ALA A 53 14.41 -3.41 -9.82
C ALA A 53 13.32 -4.39 -10.26
N THR A 54 12.30 -4.66 -9.44
CA THR A 54 11.42 -5.82 -9.67
C THR A 54 9.93 -5.49 -9.80
N LEU A 55 9.57 -4.21 -9.73
CA LEU A 55 8.23 -3.74 -10.06
C LEU A 55 8.06 -3.73 -11.58
N THR A 56 7.69 -4.88 -12.13
CA THR A 56 7.37 -5.09 -13.54
C THR A 56 6.08 -5.88 -13.67
N ALA A 57 5.40 -5.77 -14.80
CA ALA A 57 4.23 -6.59 -15.08
C ALA A 57 4.59 -8.09 -14.93
N PRO A 58 3.74 -8.90 -14.26
CA PRO A 58 3.94 -10.34 -14.16
C PRO A 58 4.08 -10.99 -15.54
N ALA A 59 4.98 -11.95 -15.65
CA ALA A 59 5.18 -12.72 -16.88
C ALA A 59 4.20 -13.90 -17.02
N THR A 60 3.57 -14.33 -15.92
CA THR A 60 2.67 -15.48 -15.88
C THR A 60 1.39 -15.19 -15.09
N PRO A 61 0.29 -15.91 -15.39
CA PRO A 61 -0.95 -15.89 -14.60
C PRO A 61 -0.72 -16.25 -13.13
N GLU A 62 0.13 -17.23 -12.82
CA GLU A 62 0.45 -17.66 -11.45
C GLU A 62 1.15 -16.55 -10.67
N LYS A 63 2.05 -15.82 -11.33
CA LYS A 63 2.73 -14.68 -10.70
C LYS A 63 1.76 -13.54 -10.45
N LEU A 64 0.84 -13.27 -11.39
CA LEU A 64 -0.21 -12.28 -11.18
C LEU A 64 -1.12 -12.66 -10.00
N ALA A 65 -1.63 -13.89 -9.97
CA ALA A 65 -2.47 -14.39 -8.89
C ALA A 65 -1.75 -14.25 -7.54
N SER A 66 -0.45 -14.54 -7.51
CA SER A 66 0.38 -14.38 -6.31
C SER A 66 0.42 -12.94 -5.78
N GLU A 67 0.51 -11.94 -6.66
CA GLU A 67 0.46 -10.52 -6.28
C GLU A 67 -0.92 -10.11 -5.78
N VAL A 68 -1.99 -10.56 -6.45
CA VAL A 68 -3.38 -10.31 -6.03
C VAL A 68 -3.64 -10.90 -4.64
N ILE A 69 -3.27 -12.18 -4.43
CA ILE A 69 -3.41 -12.89 -3.16
C ILE A 69 -2.61 -12.16 -2.06
N TRP A 70 -1.38 -11.75 -2.34
CA TRP A 70 -0.57 -10.99 -1.38
C TRP A 70 -1.26 -9.69 -0.94
N VAL A 71 -1.84 -8.94 -1.89
CA VAL A 71 -2.57 -7.70 -1.58
C VAL A 71 -3.84 -7.98 -0.75
N ILE A 72 -4.59 -9.03 -1.06
CA ILE A 72 -5.76 -9.47 -0.27
C ILE A 72 -5.34 -9.83 1.16
N LEU A 73 -4.22 -10.53 1.32
CA LEU A 73 -3.67 -10.86 2.63
C LEU A 73 -3.30 -9.60 3.40
N CYS A 74 -2.63 -8.64 2.77
CA CYS A 74 -2.24 -7.36 3.38
C CYS A 74 -3.41 -6.46 3.80
N ALA A 75 -4.57 -6.56 3.13
CA ALA A 75 -5.70 -5.68 3.40
C ALA A 75 -6.10 -5.69 4.91
N GLY A 76 -6.02 -4.54 5.57
CA GLY A 76 -6.41 -4.40 6.98
C GLY A 76 -5.47 -5.07 8.00
N ARG A 77 -4.22 -5.42 7.64
CA ARG A 77 -3.22 -5.96 8.59
C ARG A 77 -1.81 -5.45 8.31
N SER A 78 -0.87 -5.78 9.20
CA SER A 78 0.56 -5.55 8.94
C SER A 78 1.11 -6.57 7.95
N ALA A 79 2.18 -6.19 7.23
CA ALA A 79 2.86 -7.10 6.30
C ALA A 79 3.40 -8.35 7.02
N GLN A 80 3.87 -8.21 8.26
CA GLN A 80 4.31 -9.34 9.09
C GLN A 80 3.16 -10.32 9.35
N ALA A 81 1.98 -9.83 9.72
CA ALA A 81 0.80 -10.68 9.93
C ALA A 81 0.24 -11.27 8.62
N ALA A 82 0.53 -10.68 7.47
CA ALA A 82 0.24 -11.27 6.17
C ALA A 82 1.22 -12.42 5.83
N ARG A 83 2.51 -12.24 6.11
CA ARG A 83 3.53 -13.29 5.87
C ARG A 83 3.28 -14.56 6.67
N THR A 84 2.85 -14.45 7.92
CA THR A 84 2.60 -15.62 8.77
C THR A 84 1.45 -16.51 8.25
N ILE A 85 0.50 -15.93 7.51
CA ILE A 85 -0.64 -16.66 6.95
C ILE A 85 -0.39 -17.13 5.51
N GLU A 86 0.44 -16.41 4.76
CA GLU A 86 0.70 -16.65 3.34
C GLU A 86 1.09 -18.11 3.05
N ARG A 87 2.01 -18.69 3.84
CA ARG A 87 2.41 -20.09 3.67
C ARG A 87 1.22 -21.05 3.78
N LYS A 88 0.39 -20.90 4.82
CA LYS A 88 -0.76 -21.79 5.04
C LYS A 88 -1.79 -21.70 3.90
N VAL A 89 -1.93 -20.51 3.31
CA VAL A 89 -2.81 -20.29 2.16
C VAL A 89 -2.26 -20.99 0.92
N TRP A 90 -0.96 -20.88 0.66
CA TRP A 90 -0.33 -21.60 -0.45
C TRP A 90 -0.35 -23.11 -0.28
N ASP A 91 -0.11 -23.61 0.94
CA ASP A 91 -0.24 -25.04 1.22
C ASP A 91 -1.66 -25.53 0.87
N ALA A 92 -2.70 -24.80 1.29
CA ALA A 92 -4.07 -25.16 0.94
C ALA A 92 -4.33 -25.12 -0.58
N ILE A 93 -3.86 -24.08 -1.27
CA ILE A 93 -4.00 -23.96 -2.74
C ILE A 93 -3.32 -25.13 -3.46
N ASN A 94 -2.08 -25.44 -3.09
CA ASN A 94 -1.27 -26.49 -3.72
C ASN A 94 -1.85 -27.88 -3.44
N ASP A 95 -2.42 -28.09 -2.26
CA ASP A 95 -3.10 -29.35 -1.89
C ASP A 95 -4.51 -29.48 -2.49
N GLY A 96 -5.01 -28.44 -3.19
CA GLY A 96 -6.39 -28.38 -3.68
C GLY A 96 -7.44 -28.31 -2.56
N ARG A 97 -7.07 -27.85 -1.37
CA ARG A 97 -7.95 -27.69 -0.20
C ARG A 97 -8.56 -26.29 -0.15
N PRO A 98 -9.77 -26.12 0.42
CA PRO A 98 -10.37 -24.80 0.61
C PRO A 98 -9.48 -23.87 1.45
N VAL A 99 -9.24 -22.66 0.96
CA VAL A 99 -8.40 -21.65 1.64
C VAL A 99 -9.03 -21.24 2.97
N VAL A 100 -10.36 -21.30 3.08
CA VAL A 100 -11.08 -20.98 4.31
C VAL A 100 -10.67 -21.87 5.49
N GLU A 101 -10.22 -23.11 5.25
CA GLU A 101 -9.74 -24.01 6.31
C GLU A 101 -8.40 -23.55 6.89
N ALA A 102 -7.54 -22.97 6.05
CA ALA A 102 -6.24 -22.44 6.46
C ALA A 102 -6.33 -21.03 7.06
N PHE A 103 -7.23 -20.20 6.54
CA PHE A 103 -7.30 -18.77 6.86
C PHE A 103 -8.44 -18.38 7.81
N GLY A 104 -9.55 -19.10 7.81
CA GLY A 104 -10.75 -18.82 8.61
C GLY A 104 -11.54 -17.56 8.20
N TYR A 105 -10.94 -16.63 7.46
CA TYR A 105 -11.61 -15.43 6.96
C TYR A 105 -12.37 -15.74 5.66
N ARG A 106 -13.65 -16.12 5.78
CA ARG A 106 -14.51 -16.55 4.66
C ARG A 106 -14.45 -15.64 3.43
N ALA A 107 -14.66 -14.35 3.63
CA ALA A 107 -14.75 -13.39 2.54
C ALA A 107 -13.42 -13.27 1.74
N LYS A 108 -12.29 -13.15 2.44
CA LYS A 108 -10.96 -13.13 1.82
C LYS A 108 -10.56 -14.47 1.22
N ALA A 109 -10.93 -15.59 1.85
CA ALA A 109 -10.68 -16.92 1.31
C ALA A 109 -11.35 -17.10 -0.05
N ALA A 110 -12.64 -16.73 -0.16
CA ALA A 110 -13.35 -16.75 -1.44
C ALA A 110 -12.69 -15.87 -2.51
N ALA A 111 -12.16 -14.71 -2.11
CA ALA A 111 -11.42 -13.81 -3.01
C ALA A 111 -10.11 -14.43 -3.52
N ILE A 112 -9.35 -15.06 -2.62
CA ILE A 112 -8.10 -15.75 -2.95
C ILE A 112 -8.36 -16.94 -3.87
N GLU A 113 -9.38 -17.75 -3.56
CA GLU A 113 -9.79 -18.89 -4.39
C GLU A 113 -10.24 -18.46 -5.78
N ARG A 114 -10.99 -17.34 -5.89
CA ARG A 114 -11.32 -16.73 -7.18
C ARG A 114 -10.06 -16.29 -7.92
N ALA A 115 -9.19 -15.51 -7.29
CA ALA A 115 -7.96 -15.01 -7.90
C ALA A 115 -7.08 -16.15 -8.42
N TRP A 116 -7.03 -17.28 -7.72
CA TRP A 116 -6.31 -18.47 -8.20
C TRP A 116 -7.03 -19.16 -9.37
N ARG A 117 -8.35 -19.39 -9.25
CA ARG A 117 -9.14 -20.07 -10.28
C ARG A 117 -9.22 -19.29 -11.60
N GLU A 118 -9.37 -17.98 -11.53
CA GLU A 118 -9.64 -17.08 -12.67
C GLU A 118 -8.38 -16.36 -13.17
N ARG A 119 -7.19 -16.73 -12.67
CA ARG A 119 -5.92 -16.06 -12.94
C ARG A 119 -5.58 -15.85 -14.42
N GLU A 120 -5.96 -16.80 -15.28
CA GLU A 120 -5.73 -16.71 -16.73
C GLU A 120 -6.52 -15.54 -17.33
N GLN A 121 -7.79 -15.40 -16.94
CA GLN A 121 -8.64 -14.29 -17.40
C GLN A 121 -8.12 -12.96 -16.85
N ASP A 122 -7.82 -12.91 -15.54
CA ASP A 122 -7.27 -11.71 -14.91
C ASP A 122 -5.94 -11.29 -15.58
N PHE A 123 -5.13 -12.25 -16.02
CA PHE A 123 -3.87 -12.01 -16.72
C PHE A 123 -4.07 -11.38 -18.10
N GLU A 124 -5.04 -11.86 -18.89
CA GLU A 124 -5.37 -11.24 -20.17
C GLU A 124 -5.95 -9.83 -20.01
N GLU A 125 -6.77 -9.60 -18.98
CA GLU A 125 -7.29 -8.28 -18.67
C GLU A 125 -6.19 -7.31 -18.21
N MET A 126 -5.26 -7.78 -17.37
CA MET A 126 -4.09 -7.01 -16.95
C MET A 126 -3.22 -6.60 -18.14
N LYS A 127 -2.94 -7.52 -19.08
CA LYS A 127 -2.17 -7.19 -20.29
C LYS A 127 -2.84 -6.11 -21.13
N ARG A 128 -4.17 -6.12 -21.24
CA ARG A 128 -4.92 -5.06 -21.91
C ARG A 128 -4.75 -3.72 -21.20
N ALA A 129 -4.83 -3.69 -19.86
CA ALA A 129 -4.60 -2.47 -19.09
C ALA A 129 -3.16 -1.94 -19.23
N VAL A 130 -2.16 -2.82 -19.18
CA VAL A 130 -0.75 -2.46 -19.40
C VAL A 130 -0.53 -1.92 -20.82
N ALA A 131 -1.18 -2.50 -21.83
CA ALA A 131 -1.07 -2.05 -23.23
C ALA A 131 -1.62 -0.63 -23.47
N VAL A 132 -2.50 -0.12 -22.60
CA VAL A 132 -2.92 1.30 -22.63
C VAL A 132 -1.75 2.23 -22.32
N GLY A 133 -0.77 1.77 -21.54
CA GLY A 133 0.45 2.51 -21.25
C GLY A 133 0.31 3.63 -20.22
N SER A 134 -0.77 3.63 -19.43
CA SER A 134 -0.96 4.60 -18.33
C SER A 134 -1.13 3.91 -16.98
N ALA A 135 -0.65 4.58 -15.92
CA ALA A 135 -0.78 4.09 -14.56
C ALA A 135 -2.24 4.07 -14.11
N GLU A 136 -3.05 5.03 -14.57
CA GLU A 136 -4.48 5.13 -14.30
C GLU A 136 -5.24 3.92 -14.82
N ALA A 137 -4.98 3.48 -16.06
CA ALA A 137 -5.64 2.30 -16.61
C ALA A 137 -5.31 1.02 -15.82
N LEU A 138 -4.06 0.88 -15.37
CA LEU A 138 -3.65 -0.24 -14.52
C LEU A 138 -4.30 -0.17 -13.13
N VAL A 139 -4.40 1.02 -12.53
CA VAL A 139 -5.08 1.24 -11.24
C VAL A 139 -6.58 0.93 -11.36
N ASP A 140 -7.24 1.40 -12.42
CA ASP A 140 -8.66 1.16 -12.65
C ASP A 140 -8.96 -0.34 -12.80
N TRP A 141 -8.14 -1.07 -13.56
CA TRP A 141 -8.23 -2.53 -13.65
C TRP A 141 -7.94 -3.21 -12.30
N CYS A 142 -6.92 -2.77 -11.56
CA CYS A 142 -6.66 -3.31 -10.22
C CYS A 142 -7.87 -3.11 -9.30
N GLY A 143 -8.56 -1.98 -9.40
CA GLY A 143 -9.77 -1.67 -8.64
C GLY A 143 -11.00 -2.49 -9.03
N SER A 144 -11.02 -3.11 -10.22
CA SER A 144 -12.11 -4.00 -10.63
C SER A 144 -11.97 -5.43 -10.09
N ILE A 145 -10.79 -5.82 -9.60
CA ILE A 145 -10.57 -7.13 -8.99
C ILE A 145 -11.32 -7.21 -7.64
N PRO A 146 -12.13 -8.25 -7.38
CA PRO A 146 -12.86 -8.36 -6.12
C PRO A 146 -11.94 -8.33 -4.90
N PHE A 147 -12.42 -7.72 -3.81
CA PHE A 147 -11.67 -7.45 -2.57
C PHE A 147 -10.51 -6.46 -2.68
N ILE A 148 -10.12 -6.05 -3.88
CA ILE A 148 -9.27 -4.87 -4.05
C ILE A 148 -10.16 -3.63 -3.94
N GLY A 149 -9.71 -2.65 -3.17
CA GLY A 149 -10.48 -1.45 -2.86
C GLY A 149 -9.62 -0.20 -2.93
N ASP A 150 -10.17 0.92 -2.45
CA ASP A 150 -9.62 2.27 -2.60
C ASP A 150 -8.10 2.38 -2.45
N ASP A 151 -7.52 1.77 -1.43
CA ASP A 151 -6.06 1.83 -1.20
C ASP A 151 -5.32 0.66 -1.86
N THR A 152 -5.90 -0.54 -1.82
CA THR A 152 -5.21 -1.76 -2.26
C THR A 152 -5.05 -1.83 -3.77
N GLN A 153 -5.88 -1.13 -4.56
CA GLN A 153 -5.69 -1.01 -6.01
C GLN A 153 -4.36 -0.36 -6.38
N PHE A 154 -3.93 0.66 -5.62
CA PHE A 154 -2.64 1.32 -5.82
C PHE A 154 -1.48 0.41 -5.36
N GLN A 155 -1.70 -0.40 -4.32
CA GLN A 155 -0.72 -1.41 -3.93
C GLN A 155 -0.48 -2.42 -5.05
N LEU A 156 -1.57 -2.94 -5.62
CA LEU A 156 -1.50 -3.92 -6.69
C LEU A 156 -0.87 -3.29 -7.93
N ALA A 157 -1.34 -2.13 -8.39
CA ALA A 157 -0.76 -1.44 -9.54
C ALA A 157 0.74 -1.18 -9.37
N LYS A 158 1.18 -0.76 -8.17
CA LYS A 158 2.60 -0.61 -7.86
C LYS A 158 3.35 -1.93 -8.00
N ASN A 159 2.85 -3.01 -7.39
CA ASN A 159 3.45 -4.34 -7.49
C ASN A 159 3.56 -4.85 -8.94
N LEU A 160 2.66 -4.40 -9.81
CA LEU A 160 2.62 -4.73 -11.24
C LEU A 160 3.44 -3.77 -12.12
N GLY A 161 4.17 -2.82 -11.53
CA GLY A 161 5.13 -1.98 -12.23
C GLY A 161 4.77 -0.51 -12.40
N ALA A 162 3.61 -0.05 -11.93
CA ALA A 162 3.32 1.38 -11.93
C ALA A 162 4.23 2.13 -10.94
N ASP A 163 4.89 3.20 -11.40
CA ASP A 163 5.70 4.05 -10.53
C ASP A 163 4.83 5.06 -9.76
N LEU A 164 4.14 4.56 -8.75
CA LEU A 164 3.24 5.32 -7.90
C LEU A 164 3.31 4.86 -6.45
N LEU A 165 2.66 5.63 -5.58
CA LEU A 165 2.52 5.32 -4.16
C LEU A 165 1.14 4.72 -3.86
N LYS A 166 1.05 4.05 -2.71
CA LYS A 166 -0.22 3.65 -2.12
C LYS A 166 -0.66 4.72 -1.12
N PRO A 167 -1.81 5.40 -1.30
CA PRO A 167 -2.20 6.52 -0.44
C PRO A 167 -2.77 6.03 0.90
N ASP A 168 -2.04 5.19 1.63
CA ASP A 168 -2.50 4.62 2.88
C ASP A 168 -2.46 5.63 4.04
N ARG A 169 -2.88 5.20 5.23
CA ARG A 169 -2.95 6.08 6.40
C ARG A 169 -1.63 6.76 6.73
N TRP A 170 -0.47 6.12 6.51
CA TRP A 170 0.81 6.69 6.89
C TRP A 170 1.20 7.80 5.94
N VAL A 171 1.17 7.55 4.63
CA VAL A 171 1.48 8.58 3.63
C VAL A 171 0.45 9.71 3.70
N CYS A 172 -0.84 9.41 3.94
CA CYS A 172 -1.86 10.43 4.17
C CYS A 172 -1.52 11.34 5.36
N ARG A 173 -1.16 10.78 6.52
CA ARG A 173 -0.78 11.57 7.70
C ARG A 173 0.47 12.41 7.45
N LEU A 174 1.47 11.82 6.80
CA LEU A 174 2.67 12.57 6.39
C LEU A 174 2.27 13.73 5.49
N ALA A 175 1.38 13.52 4.52
CA ALA A 175 0.87 14.56 3.63
C ALA A 175 -0.13 15.54 4.29
N GLY A 176 -0.37 15.47 5.60
CA GLY A 176 -1.24 16.42 6.29
C GLY A 176 -2.74 16.05 6.27
N ILE A 177 -3.09 14.81 5.91
CA ILE A 177 -4.46 14.32 5.90
C ILE A 177 -4.72 13.48 7.17
N PRO A 178 -5.61 13.92 8.07
CA PRO A 178 -5.96 13.14 9.25
C PRO A 178 -6.75 11.88 8.87
N ASP A 179 -6.70 10.86 9.73
CA ASP A 179 -7.44 9.62 9.55
C ASP A 179 -8.95 9.84 9.51
N ASN A 180 -9.43 10.78 10.33
CA ASN A 180 -10.84 11.05 10.53
C ASN A 180 -11.18 12.54 10.39
N PRO A 181 -12.21 12.90 9.60
CA PRO A 181 -12.94 12.01 8.71
C PRO A 181 -12.09 11.60 7.50
N ARG A 182 -12.14 10.31 7.14
CA ARG A 182 -11.41 9.78 6.00
C ARG A 182 -11.85 10.47 4.72
N ARG A 183 -10.89 11.03 3.98
CA ARG A 183 -11.15 11.67 2.67
C ARG A 183 -11.23 10.62 1.56
N ALA A 184 -11.99 10.94 0.50
CA ALA A 184 -12.09 10.09 -0.68
C ALA A 184 -10.72 9.91 -1.35
N VAL A 185 -10.49 8.75 -1.97
CA VAL A 185 -9.18 8.45 -2.59
C VAL A 185 -8.79 9.44 -3.69
N LYS A 186 -9.76 9.92 -4.47
CA LYS A 186 -9.58 10.98 -5.47
C LYS A 186 -9.02 12.30 -4.92
N TYR A 187 -9.17 12.53 -3.62
CA TYR A 187 -8.54 13.65 -2.93
C TYR A 187 -7.18 13.26 -2.36
N ARG A 188 -7.09 12.10 -1.70
CA ARG A 188 -5.87 11.66 -0.99
C ARG A 188 -4.72 11.39 -1.95
N PHE A 189 -4.99 10.74 -3.08
CA PHE A 189 -3.96 10.30 -4.02
C PHE A 189 -3.15 11.47 -4.61
N PRO A 190 -3.76 12.52 -5.21
CA PRO A 190 -2.99 13.66 -5.72
C PRO A 190 -2.16 14.37 -4.64
N VAL A 191 -2.72 14.51 -3.43
CA VAL A 191 -2.01 15.13 -2.29
C VAL A 191 -0.81 14.31 -1.86
N CYS A 192 -0.96 12.99 -1.75
CA CYS A 192 0.17 12.11 -1.42
C CYS A 192 1.22 12.12 -2.54
N MET A 193 0.81 12.16 -3.81
CA MET A 193 1.74 12.23 -4.94
C MET A 193 2.53 13.55 -4.92
N ALA A 194 1.88 14.67 -4.55
CA ALA A 194 2.53 15.95 -4.37
C ALA A 194 3.56 15.94 -3.22
N LEU A 195 3.40 15.07 -2.22
CA LEU A 195 4.43 14.82 -1.21
C LEU A 195 5.61 14.02 -1.77
N CYS A 196 5.36 12.94 -2.51
CA CYS A 196 6.43 12.03 -2.91
C CYS A 196 7.24 12.52 -4.13
N ARG A 197 6.64 13.29 -5.05
CA ARG A 197 7.34 13.76 -6.27
C ARG A 197 8.61 14.58 -5.98
N PRO A 198 8.58 15.62 -5.13
CA PRO A 198 9.80 16.38 -4.83
C PRO A 198 10.87 15.54 -4.12
N LEU A 199 10.46 14.52 -3.34
CA LEU A 199 11.41 13.62 -2.66
C LEU A 199 12.12 12.71 -3.67
N ALA A 200 11.36 12.14 -4.60
CA ALA A 200 11.88 11.35 -5.71
C ALA A 200 12.85 12.17 -6.57
N GLU A 201 12.43 13.36 -6.99
CA GLU A 201 13.26 14.28 -7.79
C GLU A 201 14.58 14.65 -7.11
N ALA A 202 14.53 14.96 -5.80
CA ALA A 202 15.72 15.38 -5.05
C ALA A 202 16.72 14.24 -4.78
N THR A 203 16.27 12.97 -4.81
CA THR A 203 17.11 11.81 -4.47
C THR A 203 17.44 10.91 -5.66
N GLY A 204 16.74 11.07 -6.79
CA GLY A 204 16.81 10.16 -7.92
C GLY A 204 16.07 8.83 -7.71
N ASP A 205 15.40 8.66 -6.56
CA ASP A 205 14.55 7.50 -6.32
C ASP A 205 13.26 7.58 -7.15
N ARG A 206 12.74 6.42 -7.54
CA ARG A 206 11.39 6.30 -8.11
C ARG A 206 10.33 6.52 -7.02
N ILE A 207 9.11 6.94 -7.39
CA ILE A 207 8.01 7.16 -6.42
C ILE A 207 7.74 5.89 -5.60
N ALA A 208 7.79 4.72 -6.23
CA ALA A 208 7.58 3.45 -5.55
C ALA A 208 8.63 3.15 -4.45
N ILE A 209 9.87 3.63 -4.62
CA ILE A 209 10.93 3.54 -3.60
C ILE A 209 10.62 4.49 -2.45
N VAL A 210 10.23 5.74 -2.75
CA VAL A 210 9.81 6.74 -1.75
C VAL A 210 8.66 6.20 -0.90
N ASP A 211 7.60 5.66 -1.52
CA ASP A 211 6.48 5.02 -0.84
C ASP A 211 6.94 3.92 0.12
N SER A 212 7.83 3.04 -0.35
CA SER A 212 8.30 1.89 0.41
C SER A 212 9.17 2.29 1.60
N ALA A 213 10.03 3.30 1.43
CA ALA A 213 10.87 3.85 2.50
C ALA A 213 10.03 4.57 3.56
N LEU A 214 9.09 5.44 3.16
CA LEU A 214 8.22 6.15 4.09
C LEU A 214 7.30 5.19 4.86
N TRP A 215 6.73 4.18 4.18
CA TRP A 215 5.95 3.13 4.82
C TRP A 215 6.79 2.34 5.82
N LEU A 216 8.01 1.94 5.45
CA LEU A 216 8.87 1.17 6.34
C LEU A 216 9.23 2.01 7.58
N ALA A 217 9.69 3.24 7.40
CA ALA A 217 10.07 4.14 8.48
C ALA A 217 8.91 4.40 9.48
N THR A 218 7.71 4.66 8.95
CA THR A 218 6.51 4.87 9.79
C THR A 218 6.05 3.59 10.48
N SER A 219 6.11 2.43 9.80
CA SER A 219 5.75 1.14 10.39
C SER A 219 6.68 0.72 11.53
N LYS A 220 7.97 1.09 11.43
CA LYS A 220 9.00 0.86 12.45
C LYS A 220 8.99 1.92 13.55
N GLY A 221 8.24 3.02 13.37
CA GLY A 221 8.12 4.09 14.35
C GLY A 221 9.33 5.02 14.44
N VAL A 222 10.19 5.04 13.43
CA VAL A 222 11.32 5.98 13.36
C VAL A 222 10.94 7.28 12.67
N LEU A 223 10.02 7.24 11.71
CA LEU A 223 9.35 8.44 11.18
C LEU A 223 7.96 8.53 11.80
N ASN A 224 7.70 9.60 12.53
CA ASN A 224 6.53 9.69 13.40
C ASN A 224 5.58 10.79 12.95
N VAL A 225 4.29 10.48 13.00
CA VAL A 225 3.17 11.40 12.78
C VAL A 225 1.91 10.81 13.42
N ASP A 226 1.11 11.64 14.06
CA ASP A 226 -0.13 11.19 14.72
C ASP A 226 -1.31 11.03 13.74
N ALA A 227 -2.42 10.49 14.25
CA ALA A 227 -3.64 10.25 13.45
C ALA A 227 -4.38 11.53 13.03
N ASN A 228 -4.05 12.69 13.62
CA ASN A 228 -4.58 13.99 13.24
C ASN A 228 -3.69 14.70 12.22
N ALA A 229 -2.65 14.02 11.72
CA ALA A 229 -1.63 14.59 10.85
C ALA A 229 -0.92 15.80 11.48
N GLY A 230 -0.59 15.70 12.77
CA GLY A 230 0.26 16.65 13.49
C GLY A 230 1.67 16.79 12.91
N PRO A 231 2.62 17.39 13.64
CA PRO A 231 4.01 17.51 13.19
C PRO A 231 4.62 16.17 12.79
N VAL A 232 5.54 16.19 11.83
CA VAL A 232 6.33 15.02 11.44
C VAL A 232 7.72 15.17 12.04
N TRP A 233 8.25 14.10 12.61
CA TRP A 233 9.61 14.09 13.11
C TRP A 233 10.28 12.72 12.94
N PHE A 234 11.59 12.75 12.74
CA PHE A 234 12.44 11.57 12.69
C PHE A 234 13.06 11.33 14.06
N ASP A 235 12.93 10.12 14.59
CA ASP A 235 13.39 9.69 15.90
C ASP A 235 13.94 8.25 15.80
N PRO A 236 15.24 8.09 15.47
CA PRO A 236 15.84 6.79 15.24
C PRO A 236 15.85 5.89 16.50
N GLU A 237 15.84 6.49 17.69
CA GLU A 237 15.87 5.78 18.97
C GLU A 237 14.54 5.11 19.31
N LYS A 238 13.41 5.61 18.78
CA LYS A 238 12.07 5.05 19.01
C LYS A 238 11.72 3.85 18.14
N ARG A 239 12.71 3.25 17.46
CA ARG A 239 12.50 2.05 16.66
C ARG A 239 11.75 0.97 17.44
N ARG A 240 10.59 0.57 16.93
CA ARG A 240 9.83 -0.56 17.47
C ARG A 240 10.60 -1.84 17.23
N LYS A 241 10.82 -2.62 18.30
CA LYS A 241 11.37 -3.98 18.22
C LYS A 241 10.36 -4.89 17.53
N GLY A 242 10.43 -5.00 16.21
CA GLY A 242 9.64 -5.92 15.39
C GLY A 242 10.55 -6.93 14.71
N ARG A 243 10.07 -8.17 14.53
CA ARG A 243 10.75 -9.14 13.65
C ARG A 243 10.75 -8.63 12.22
N SER A 244 11.77 -9.01 11.46
CA SER A 244 11.83 -8.78 10.01
C SER A 244 10.53 -9.26 9.34
N ILE A 245 10.07 -8.50 8.34
CA ILE A 245 8.94 -8.92 7.49
C ILE A 245 9.26 -10.23 6.79
N PHE A 246 10.51 -10.40 6.37
CA PHE A 246 10.97 -11.57 5.63
C PHE A 246 11.22 -12.78 6.53
N ASP A 247 11.56 -12.56 7.81
CA ASP A 247 11.75 -13.63 8.79
C ASP A 247 10.44 -14.08 9.46
N ALA A 248 9.35 -13.31 9.31
CA ALA A 248 8.05 -13.66 9.87
C ALA A 248 7.51 -14.99 9.32
N ALA A 249 7.89 -15.34 8.09
CA ALA A 249 7.77 -16.65 7.47
C ALA A 249 8.57 -16.64 6.13
N PRO A 250 9.39 -17.67 5.82
CA PRO A 250 9.98 -17.76 4.49
C PRO A 250 8.85 -17.86 3.45
N SER A 251 8.80 -16.89 2.53
CA SER A 251 7.83 -16.89 1.44
C SER A 251 8.14 -18.05 0.49
N VAL A 252 7.13 -18.87 0.17
CA VAL A 252 7.19 -19.76 -0.99
C VAL A 252 7.04 -18.87 -2.22
N ARG A 253 8.14 -18.45 -2.85
CA ARG A 253 8.03 -17.84 -4.18
C ARG A 253 7.90 -18.98 -5.18
N LEU A 254 6.73 -19.08 -5.81
CA LEU A 254 6.59 -19.81 -7.06
C LEU A 254 7.47 -19.07 -8.09
N GLY A 255 8.40 -19.81 -8.68
CA GLY A 255 9.32 -19.31 -9.72
C GLY A 255 8.60 -18.98 -11.01
#